data_AF-A0A6C0JDQ6-F1
#
_entry.id   AF-A0A6C0JDQ6-F1
#
_cell.length_a   1.000
_cell.length_b   1.000
_cell.length_c   1.000
_cell.angle_alpha   90.00
_cell.angle_beta   90.00
_cell.angle_gamma   90.00
#
_symmetry.space_group_name_H-M   'P 1'
#
loop_
_entity.id
_entity.type
_entity.pdbx_description
1 polymer ?
#
loop_
_entity_poly.entity_id
_entity_poly.type
_entity_poly.pdbx_seq_one_letter_code
_entity_poly.pdbx_strand_id
1 'polypeptide(L)'
;MKTPVNILITAIAYWILLYVVTLVPLISKSYHLNLIWFTVIIPNVVRFAIGNIPRLAVDRVFFLSTTFIALVITFLINQISSETKKAMTDHKADVNKKLKLSALLAGTFAIGALGTYYSGIDNSIYSNMGWERPV
;
A
#
# COMPACT_ATOMS: atom_id res chain seq x y z
N MET A 1 -7.68 -24.27 -25.71
CA MET A 1 -9.02 -24.28 -25.08
C MET A 1 -9.46 -22.84 -24.86
N LYS A 2 -10.75 -22.50 -25.09
CA LYS A 2 -11.26 -21.14 -24.83
C LYS A 2 -11.63 -21.00 -23.36
N THR A 3 -11.26 -19.88 -22.75
CA THR A 3 -11.61 -19.59 -21.36
C THR A 3 -13.13 -19.49 -21.22
N PRO A 4 -13.76 -20.16 -20.24
CA PRO A 4 -15.17 -19.99 -19.92
C PRO A 4 -15.53 -18.51 -19.68
N VAL A 5 -16.68 -18.08 -20.19
CA VAL A 5 -17.14 -16.67 -20.09
C VAL A 5 -17.23 -16.20 -18.63
N ASN A 6 -17.64 -17.07 -17.70
CA ASN A 6 -17.70 -16.74 -16.28
C ASN A 6 -16.34 -16.35 -15.68
N ILE A 7 -15.27 -17.06 -16.08
CA ILE A 7 -13.91 -16.77 -15.62
C ILE A 7 -13.44 -15.43 -16.19
N LEU A 8 -13.76 -15.15 -17.46
CA LEU A 8 -13.47 -13.86 -18.08
C LEU A 8 -14.16 -12.70 -17.35
N ILE A 9 -15.46 -12.81 -17.06
CA ILE A 9 -16.23 -11.79 -16.32
C ILE A 9 -15.63 -11.57 -14.93
N THR A 10 -15.28 -12.64 -14.23
CA THR A 10 -14.65 -12.57 -12.90
C THR A 10 -13.31 -11.83 -12.96
N ALA A 11 -12.47 -12.14 -13.96
CA ALA A 11 -11.21 -11.44 -14.17
C ALA A 11 -11.42 -9.94 -14.44
N ILE A 12 -12.38 -9.59 -15.29
CA ILE A 12 -12.74 -8.18 -15.58
C ILE A 12 -13.19 -7.47 -14.29
N ALA A 13 -14.04 -8.12 -13.49
CA ALA A 13 -14.53 -7.55 -12.23
C ALA A 13 -13.38 -7.27 -11.24
N TYR A 14 -12.42 -8.19 -11.08
CA TYR A 14 -11.25 -7.96 -10.23
C TYR A 14 -10.39 -6.78 -10.72
N TRP A 15 -10.17 -6.65 -12.04
CA TRP A 15 -9.41 -5.53 -12.59
C TRP A 15 -10.12 -4.19 -12.40
N ILE A 16 -11.45 -4.15 -12.58
CA ILE A 16 -12.26 -2.95 -12.31
C ILE A 16 -12.14 -2.58 -10.82
N LEU A 17 -12.26 -3.56 -9.92
CA LEU A 17 -12.15 -3.33 -8.48
C LEU A 17 -10.78 -2.73 -8.12
N LEU A 18 -9.69 -3.29 -8.64
CA LEU A 18 -8.34 -2.77 -8.42
C LEU A 18 -8.19 -1.33 -8.90
N TYR A 19 -8.72 -1.04 -10.09
CA TYR A 19 -8.70 0.32 -10.63
C TYR A 19 -9.48 1.30 -9.75
N VAL A 20 -10.71 0.96 -9.35
CA VAL A 20 -11.55 1.79 -8.49
C VAL A 20 -10.86 2.10 -7.16
N VAL A 21 -10.18 1.12 -6.55
CA VAL A 21 -9.43 1.34 -5.30
C VAL A 21 -8.38 2.44 -5.47
N THR A 22 -7.71 2.54 -6.61
CA THR A 22 -6.72 3.61 -6.86
C THR A 22 -7.32 4.98 -7.11
N LEU A 23 -8.60 5.08 -7.48
CA LEU A 23 -9.27 6.34 -7.76
C LEU A 23 -9.76 7.08 -6.51
N VAL A 24 -10.07 6.35 -5.43
CA VAL A 24 -10.68 6.94 -4.22
C VAL A 24 -9.92 8.16 -3.69
N PRO A 25 -8.57 8.17 -3.57
CA PRO A 25 -7.84 9.33 -3.06
C PRO A 25 -7.84 10.53 -4.03
N LEU A 26 -8.11 10.30 -5.32
CA LEU A 26 -8.14 11.35 -6.34
C LEU A 26 -9.44 12.17 -6.28
N ILE A 27 -10.52 11.54 -5.86
CA ILE A 27 -11.86 12.14 -5.80
C ILE A 27 -12.23 12.60 -4.38
N SER A 28 -11.57 12.06 -3.35
CA SER A 28 -11.80 12.43 -1.96
C SER A 28 -10.97 13.64 -1.53
N LYS A 29 -11.60 14.56 -0.79
CA LYS A 29 -10.94 15.68 -0.10
C LYS A 29 -10.65 15.40 1.38
N SER A 30 -11.06 14.24 1.89
CA SER A 30 -10.91 13.90 3.30
C SER A 30 -9.48 13.44 3.60
N TYR A 31 -8.80 14.17 4.49
CA TYR A 31 -7.44 13.84 4.90
C TYR A 31 -7.33 12.44 5.49
N HIS A 32 -8.21 12.11 6.45
CA HIS A 32 -8.17 10.82 7.15
C HIS A 32 -8.48 9.66 6.22
N LEU A 33 -9.44 9.84 5.30
CA LEU A 33 -9.75 8.83 4.30
C LEU A 33 -8.53 8.59 3.41
N ASN A 34 -7.96 9.66 2.84
CA ASN A 34 -6.85 9.56 1.89
C ASN A 34 -5.60 8.99 2.57
N LEU A 35 -5.32 9.40 3.82
CA LEU A 35 -4.23 8.84 4.61
C LEU A 35 -4.37 7.32 4.76
N ILE A 36 -5.50 6.84 5.25
CA ILE A 36 -5.76 5.40 5.41
C ILE A 36 -5.67 4.68 4.05
N TRP A 37 -6.17 5.31 2.99
CA TRP A 37 -6.20 4.72 1.68
C TRP A 37 -4.80 4.55 1.07
N PHE A 38 -3.98 5.59 1.13
CA PHE A 38 -2.61 5.57 0.62
C PHE A 38 -1.68 4.66 1.42
N THR A 39 -1.87 4.56 2.73
CA THR A 39 -0.94 3.84 3.61
C THR A 39 -1.35 2.40 3.85
N VAL A 40 -2.64 2.10 3.99
CA VAL A 40 -3.14 0.77 4.35
C VAL A 40 -3.87 0.11 3.19
N ILE A 41 -4.90 0.74 2.63
CA ILE A 41 -5.80 0.05 1.69
C ILE A 41 -5.11 -0.28 0.38
N ILE A 42 -4.56 0.72 -0.32
CA ILE A 42 -3.91 0.50 -1.63
C ILE A 42 -2.79 -0.54 -1.51
N PRO A 43 -1.83 -0.44 -0.57
CA PRO A 43 -0.74 -1.41 -0.49
C PRO A 43 -1.25 -2.83 -0.19
N ASN A 44 -2.21 -3.00 0.74
CA ASN A 44 -2.70 -4.34 1.09
C ASN A 44 -3.54 -4.97 -0.04
N VAL A 45 -4.32 -4.16 -0.77
CA VAL A 45 -5.06 -4.61 -1.95
C VAL A 45 -4.10 -5.03 -3.06
N VAL A 46 -3.04 -4.26 -3.30
CA VAL A 46 -1.99 -4.62 -4.26
C VAL A 46 -1.29 -5.90 -3.83
N ARG A 47 -0.91 -6.05 -2.55
CA ARG A 47 -0.31 -7.28 -2.02
C ARG A 47 -1.24 -8.48 -2.18
N PHE A 48 -2.54 -8.31 -2.02
CA PHE A 48 -3.52 -9.37 -2.27
C PHE A 48 -3.60 -9.76 -3.75
N ALA A 49 -3.50 -8.79 -4.67
CA ALA A 49 -3.56 -9.02 -6.11
C ALA A 49 -2.31 -9.70 -6.70
N ILE A 50 -1.17 -9.63 -6.00
CA ILE A 50 0.08 -10.21 -6.46
C ILE A 50 0.04 -11.73 -6.23
N GLY A 51 -0.20 -12.47 -7.32
CA GLY A 51 -0.18 -13.94 -7.34
C GLY A 51 1.05 -14.58 -7.98
N ASN A 52 1.87 -13.82 -8.73
CA ASN A 52 2.89 -14.38 -9.65
C ASN A 52 4.32 -13.89 -9.44
N ILE A 53 4.56 -12.90 -8.57
CA ILE A 53 5.92 -12.51 -8.20
C ILE A 53 6.13 -13.00 -6.78
N PRO A 54 6.78 -14.17 -6.62
CA PRO A 54 7.02 -14.74 -5.32
C PRO A 54 7.49 -13.73 -4.25
N ARG A 55 8.54 -12.99 -4.56
CA ARG A 55 9.14 -12.05 -3.59
C ARG A 55 8.26 -10.84 -3.25
N LEU A 56 7.12 -10.63 -3.91
CA LEU A 56 6.19 -9.57 -3.56
C LEU A 56 4.97 -10.08 -2.78
N ALA A 57 4.72 -11.38 -2.79
CA ALA A 57 3.76 -12.02 -1.89
C ALA A 57 4.45 -12.17 -0.52
N VAL A 58 4.53 -11.08 0.24
CA VAL A 58 5.07 -11.07 1.62
C VAL A 58 4.00 -11.54 2.60
N ASP A 59 4.37 -12.08 3.77
CA ASP A 59 3.40 -12.51 4.80
C ASP A 59 2.34 -11.42 5.10
N ARG A 60 1.09 -11.88 5.34
CA ARG A 60 -0.05 -10.97 5.52
C ARG A 60 0.09 -10.14 6.79
N VAL A 61 0.55 -10.74 7.88
CA VAL A 61 0.71 -10.07 9.19
C VAL A 61 1.87 -9.08 9.12
N PHE A 62 3.00 -9.50 8.53
CA PHE A 62 4.12 -8.61 8.24
C PHE A 62 3.69 -7.37 7.45
N PHE A 63 3.01 -7.58 6.31
CA PHE A 63 2.66 -6.50 5.41
C PHE A 63 1.61 -5.56 6.03
N LEU A 64 0.62 -6.10 6.74
CA LEU A 64 -0.37 -5.30 7.45
C LEU A 64 0.28 -4.45 8.54
N SER A 65 1.16 -5.05 9.35
CA SER A 65 1.90 -4.35 10.41
C SER A 65 2.77 -3.23 9.83
N THR A 66 3.48 -3.50 8.74
CA THR A 66 4.28 -2.53 7.99
C THR A 66 3.43 -1.33 7.56
N THR A 67 2.27 -1.57 6.94
CA THR A 67 1.38 -0.51 6.48
C THR A 67 0.75 0.28 7.62
N PHE A 68 0.51 -0.36 8.77
CA PHE A 68 -0.01 0.30 9.96
C PHE A 68 1.03 1.22 10.61
N ILE A 69 2.28 0.76 10.74
CA ILE A 69 3.38 1.61 11.21
C ILE A 69 3.59 2.78 10.25
N ALA A 70 3.56 2.53 8.94
CA ALA A 70 3.63 3.57 7.93
C ALA A 70 2.52 4.62 8.12
N LEU A 71 1.28 4.19 8.34
CA LEU A 71 0.15 5.09 8.65
C LEU A 71 0.44 5.99 9.84
N VAL A 72 0.93 5.43 10.95
CA VAL A 72 1.23 6.19 12.18
C VAL A 72 2.33 7.23 11.90
N ILE A 73 3.43 6.82 11.25
CA ILE A 73 4.55 7.72 10.97
C ILE A 73 4.11 8.82 9.97
N THR A 74 3.40 8.45 8.90
CA THR A 74 2.86 9.42 7.93
C THR A 74 1.91 10.41 8.60
N PHE A 75 1.08 9.96 9.54
CA PHE A 75 0.21 10.84 10.33
C PHE A 75 1.03 11.85 11.13
N LEU A 76 2.03 11.38 11.89
CA LEU A 76 2.88 12.23 12.72
C LEU A 76 3.63 13.29 11.89
N ILE A 77 4.24 12.88 10.77
CA ILE A 77 4.98 13.80 9.90
C ILE A 77 4.03 14.84 9.28
N ASN A 78 2.81 14.46 8.90
CA ASN A 78 1.83 15.40 8.35
C ASN A 78 1.28 16.40 9.38
N GLN A 79 1.40 16.14 10.68
CA GLN A 79 1.09 17.17 11.68
C GLN A 79 2.12 18.30 11.66
N ILE A 80 3.36 17.99 11.27
CA ILE A 80 4.47 18.95 11.21
C ILE A 80 4.57 19.58 9.80
N SER A 81 4.35 18.78 8.76
CA SER A 81 4.46 19.16 7.35
C SER A 81 3.10 19.48 6.73
N SER A 82 2.79 20.78 6.63
CA SER A 82 1.56 21.25 6.00
C SER A 82 1.52 21.00 4.48
N GLU A 83 2.66 20.90 3.81
CA GLU A 83 2.74 20.64 2.37
C GLU A 83 2.29 19.23 2.00
N THR A 84 2.77 18.22 2.73
CA THR A 84 2.39 16.81 2.50
C THR A 84 0.94 16.57 2.91
N LYS A 85 0.47 17.23 3.97
CA LYS A 85 -0.95 17.21 4.37
C LYS A 85 -1.86 17.82 3.30
N LYS A 86 -1.45 18.93 2.67
CA LYS A 86 -2.16 19.54 1.54
C LYS A 86 -2.14 18.63 0.31
N ALA A 87 -0.98 18.07 -0.04
CA ALA A 87 -0.89 17.12 -1.16
C ALA A 87 -1.77 15.88 -0.99
N MET A 88 -2.00 15.46 0.26
CA MET A 88 -2.87 14.31 0.58
C MET A 88 -4.35 14.60 0.30
N THR A 89 -4.78 15.87 0.40
CA THR A 89 -6.19 16.29 0.32
C THR A 89 -6.53 16.98 -1.01
N ASP A 90 -5.53 17.55 -1.67
CA ASP A 90 -5.68 18.28 -2.92
C ASP A 90 -5.00 17.55 -4.08
N HIS A 91 -5.80 16.87 -4.90
CA HIS A 91 -5.33 16.24 -6.13
C HIS A 91 -4.73 17.25 -7.14
N LYS A 92 -5.08 18.53 -7.04
CA LYS A 92 -4.53 19.59 -7.91
C LYS A 92 -3.23 20.20 -7.36
N ALA A 93 -2.71 19.70 -6.24
CA ALA A 93 -1.46 20.17 -5.68
C ALA A 93 -0.31 20.10 -6.71
N ASP A 94 0.59 21.07 -6.62
CA ASP A 94 1.74 21.21 -7.51
C ASP A 94 2.62 19.95 -7.49
N VAL A 95 3.34 19.71 -8.59
CA VAL A 95 4.21 18.52 -8.76
C VAL A 95 5.18 18.35 -7.60
N ASN A 96 5.77 19.44 -7.09
CA ASN A 96 6.70 19.40 -5.95
C ASN A 96 6.04 18.82 -4.69
N LYS A 97 4.81 19.24 -4.36
CA LYS A 97 4.09 18.74 -3.18
C LYS A 97 3.70 17.27 -3.33
N LYS A 98 3.32 16.85 -4.55
CA LYS A 98 3.06 15.45 -4.88
C LYS A 98 4.31 14.58 -4.76
N LEU A 99 5.47 15.08 -5.21
CA LEU A 99 6.75 14.38 -5.05
C LEU A 99 7.12 14.23 -3.58
N LYS A 100 6.97 15.29 -2.78
CA LYS A 100 7.18 15.22 -1.32
C LYS A 100 6.25 14.20 -0.65
N LEU A 101 4.98 14.15 -1.05
CA LEU A 101 4.06 13.14 -0.56
C LEU A 101 4.46 11.72 -0.98
N SER A 102 4.86 11.52 -2.23
CA SER A 102 5.33 10.21 -2.72
C SER A 102 6.58 9.74 -1.97
N ALA A 103 7.55 10.63 -1.79
CA ALA A 103 8.76 10.36 -1.01
C ALA A 103 8.43 10.05 0.46
N LEU A 104 7.48 10.80 1.06
CA LEU A 104 6.99 10.53 2.41
C LEU A 104 6.40 9.12 2.49
N LEU A 105 5.45 8.77 1.61
CA LEU A 105 4.79 7.46 1.63
C LEU A 105 5.78 6.31 1.45
N ALA A 106 6.69 6.42 0.48
CA ALA A 106 7.73 5.42 0.25
C ALA A 106 8.67 5.30 1.46
N GLY A 107 9.11 6.42 2.02
CA GLY A 107 9.99 6.46 3.19
C GLY A 107 9.33 5.85 4.42
N THR A 108 8.08 6.22 4.71
CA THR A 108 7.35 5.67 5.86
C THR A 108 7.01 4.20 5.69
N PHE A 109 6.77 3.74 4.47
CA PHE A 109 6.62 2.31 4.18
C PHE A 109 7.91 1.54 4.46
N ALA A 110 9.05 2.04 3.96
CA ALA A 110 10.36 1.41 4.21
C ALA A 110 10.68 1.38 5.72
N ILE A 111 10.45 2.48 6.43
CA ILE A 111 10.62 2.52 7.90
C ILE A 111 9.66 1.55 8.59
N GLY A 112 8.40 1.45 8.14
CA GLY A 112 7.43 0.50 8.67
C GLY A 112 7.86 -0.95 8.47
N ALA A 113 8.46 -1.29 7.33
CA ALA A 113 8.94 -2.62 7.03
C ALA A 113 10.14 -2.99 7.92
N LEU A 114 11.11 -2.10 8.02
CA LEU A 114 12.27 -2.25 8.91
C LEU A 114 11.81 -2.31 10.38
N GLY A 115 10.85 -1.47 10.77
CA GLY A 115 10.27 -1.47 12.11
C GLY A 115 9.59 -2.79 12.44
N THR A 116 8.77 -3.32 11.53
CA THR A 116 8.09 -4.62 11.71
C THR A 116 9.11 -5.75 11.91
N TYR A 117 10.15 -5.77 11.09
CA TYR A 117 11.23 -6.76 11.17
C TYR A 117 12.04 -6.61 12.48
N TYR A 118 12.65 -5.45 12.72
CA TYR A 118 13.56 -5.28 13.87
C TYR A 118 12.86 -5.24 15.23
N SER A 119 11.56 -4.93 15.30
CA SER A 119 10.80 -5.01 16.56
C SER A 119 10.35 -6.42 16.92
N GLY A 120 10.53 -7.40 16.03
CA GLY A 120 10.07 -8.77 16.25
C GLY A 120 8.55 -8.94 16.19
N ILE A 121 7.80 -7.95 15.68
CA ILE A 121 6.35 -8.09 15.40
C ILE A 121 6.14 -9.24 14.41
N ASP A 122 6.96 -9.27 13.36
CA ASP A 122 6.99 -10.37 12.42
C ASP A 122 8.36 -10.40 11.70
N ASN A 123 9.12 -11.48 11.90
CA ASN A 123 10.39 -11.73 11.20
C ASN A 123 10.22 -12.62 9.97
N SER A 124 8.99 -13.04 9.71
CA SER A 124 8.63 -14.23 8.97
C SER A 124 8.18 -13.87 7.55
N ILE A 125 8.88 -12.90 6.92
CA ILE A 125 8.55 -12.26 5.63
C ILE A 125 8.15 -13.29 4.55
N TYR A 126 8.87 -14.40 4.46
CA TYR A 126 8.61 -15.50 3.52
C TYR A 126 8.56 -16.89 4.15
N SER A 127 8.80 -17.02 5.47
CA SER A 127 8.91 -18.31 6.15
C SER A 127 7.68 -19.21 5.92
N ASN A 128 6.48 -18.64 5.97
CA ASN A 128 5.21 -19.32 5.74
C ASN A 128 5.01 -19.76 4.28
N MET A 129 5.85 -19.27 3.37
CA MET A 129 5.80 -19.55 1.93
C MET A 129 6.99 -20.40 1.44
N GLY A 130 7.93 -20.74 2.33
CA GLY A 130 9.06 -21.62 2.03
C GLY A 130 10.13 -21.01 1.11
N TRP A 131 10.11 -19.70 0.88
CA TRP A 131 11.00 -19.00 -0.07
C TRP A 131 12.26 -18.41 0.55
N GLU A 132 12.54 -18.75 1.81
CA GLU A 132 13.78 -18.38 2.50
C GLU A 132 14.97 -19.26 2.08
N ARG A 133 14.71 -20.36 1.36
CA ARG A 133 15.74 -21.23 0.81
C ARG A 133 15.98 -20.86 -0.66
N PRO A 134 17.21 -20.48 -1.06
CA PRO A 134 17.56 -20.49 -2.47
C PRO A 134 17.39 -21.92 -2.99
N VAL A 135 16.69 -22.08 -4.10
CA VAL A 135 16.78 -23.29 -4.94
C VAL A 135 18.17 -23.39 -5.56
#